data_AF-A0A967B9G0-F1
#
_entry.id   AF-A0A967B9G0-F1
#
_cell.length_a   1.000
_cell.length_b   1.000
_cell.length_c   1.000
_cell.angle_alpha   90.00
_cell.angle_beta   90.00
_cell.angle_gamma   90.00
#
_symmetry.space_group_name_H-M   'P 1'
#
loop_
_entity.id
_entity.type
_entity.pdbx_description
1 polymer ?
#
loop_
_entity_poly.entity_id
_entity_poly.type
_entity_poly.pdbx_seq_one_letter_code
_entity_poly.pdbx_strand_id
1 'polypeptide(L)' 'MAVKTITIDLEAYERLSRLKDGDSFSQVIKKYLPAPGATAGDLLASLDAVEVSEETLEAADATIADRRNHPVREPRW' A
#
# COMPACT_ATOMS: atom_id res chain seq x y z
N MET A 1 -20.66 17.48 -8.45
CA MET A 1 -19.70 17.49 -7.32
C MET A 1 -20.49 17.14 -6.07
N ALA A 2 -20.25 16.00 -5.43
CA ALA A 2 -20.95 15.66 -4.19
C ALA A 2 -20.19 16.27 -3.01
N VAL A 3 -20.85 17.11 -2.22
CA VAL A 3 -20.28 17.72 -1.01
C VAL A 3 -20.97 17.10 0.19
N LYS A 4 -20.17 16.66 1.18
CA LYS A 4 -20.67 16.20 2.47
C LYS A 4 -20.14 17.11 3.56
N THR A 5 -21.00 17.49 4.49
CA THR A 5 -20.61 18.25 5.68
C THR A 5 -20.28 17.26 6.80
N ILE A 6 -19.13 17.45 7.43
CA ILE A 6 -18.71 16.70 8.62
C ILE A 6 -18.52 17.68 9.78
N THR A 7 -18.83 17.25 10.99
CA THR A 7 -18.52 18.00 12.22
C THR A 7 -17.28 17.38 12.84
N ILE A 8 -16.29 18.21 13.13
CA ILE A 8 -15.04 17.82 13.79
C ILE A 8 -14.80 18.73 14.99
N ASP A 9 -14.04 18.27 15.97
CA ASP A 9 -13.63 19.10 17.08
C ASP A 9 -12.64 20.19 16.64
N LEU A 10 -12.41 21.16 17.52
CA LEU A 10 -11.56 22.31 17.23
C LEU A 10 -10.08 21.92 17.07
N GLU A 11 -9.63 20.90 17.79
CA GLU A 11 -8.24 20.43 17.72
C GLU A 11 -7.96 19.77 16.35
N ALA A 12 -8.88 18.94 15.87
CA ALA A 12 -8.83 18.33 14.55
C ALA A 12 -8.83 19.41 13.45
N TYR A 13 -9.65 20.46 13.60
CA TYR A 13 -9.63 21.60 12.70
C TYR A 13 -8.28 22.31 12.68
N GLU A 14 -7.69 22.60 13.84
CA GLU A 14 -6.38 23.25 13.92
C GLU A 14 -5.28 22.41 13.28
N ARG A 15 -5.26 21.10 13.56
CA ARG A 15 -4.29 20.16 12.97
C ARG A 15 -4.39 20.13 11.44
N LEU A 16 -5.61 20.06 10.90
CA LEU A 16 -5.83 20.11 9.46
C LEU A 16 -5.45 21.46 8.85
N SER A 17 -5.73 22.57 9.55
CA SER A 17 -5.40 23.92 9.12
C SER A 17 -3.89 24.13 9.00
N ARG A 18 -3.10 23.57 9.91
CA ARG A 18 -1.62 23.64 9.86
C ARG A 18 -0.99 22.89 8.69
N LEU A 19 -1.68 21.88 8.16
CA LEU A 19 -1.22 21.06 7.03
C LEU A 19 -1.66 21.62 5.67
N LYS A 20 -2.37 22.76 5.68
CA LYS A 20 -2.96 23.38 4.50
C LYS A 20 -1.95 24.30 3.82
N ASP A 21 -1.20 23.77 2.86
CA ASP A 21 -0.28 24.55 2.00
C ASP A 21 -1.01 25.22 0.83
N GLY A 22 -2.10 25.93 1.11
CA GLY A 22 -2.99 26.52 0.08
C GLY A 22 -3.97 25.52 -0.56
N ASP A 23 -3.84 24.23 -0.26
CA ASP A 23 -4.75 23.18 -0.70
C ASP A 23 -6.13 23.23 -0.03
N SER A 24 -7.13 22.57 -0.61
CA SER A 24 -8.43 22.36 0.07
C SER A 24 -8.31 21.29 1.16
N PHE A 25 -9.15 21.36 2.21
CA PHE A 25 -9.20 20.33 3.25
C PHE A 25 -9.45 18.93 2.65
N SER A 26 -10.22 18.84 1.57
CA SER A 26 -10.44 17.58 0.85
C SER A 26 -9.16 16.95 0.30
N GLN A 27 -8.19 17.76 -0.15
CA GLN A 27 -6.90 17.27 -0.63
C GLN A 27 -6.00 16.81 0.51
N VAL A 28 -5.96 17.60 1.60
CA VAL A 28 -5.23 17.22 2.82
C VAL A 28 -5.76 15.88 3.35
N ILE A 29 -7.08 15.73 3.46
CA ILE A 29 -7.71 14.48 3.90
C ILE A 29 -7.29 13.31 3.00
N LYS A 30 -7.35 13.45 1.67
CA LYS A 30 -6.96 12.38 0.73
C LYS A 30 -5.48 12.02 0.79
N LYS A 31 -4.61 12.99 1.10
CA LYS A 31 -3.17 12.77 1.24
C LYS A 31 -2.84 11.90 2.45
N TYR A 32 -3.54 12.11 3.56
CA TYR A 32 -3.30 11.39 4.83
C TYR A 32 -4.20 10.17 5.04
N LEU A 33 -5.34 10.12 4.36
CA LEU A 33 -6.24 8.98 4.30
C LEU A 33 -6.23 8.46 2.86
N PRO A 34 -5.20 7.65 2.50
CA PRO A 34 -5.09 7.08 1.17
C PRO A 34 -6.34 6.24 0.86
N ALA A 35 -6.67 6.14 -0.44
CA ALA A 35 -7.75 5.29 -0.87
C ALA A 35 -7.50 3.83 -0.45
N PRO A 36 -8.53 3.05 -0.13
CA PRO A 36 -8.37 1.62 0.10
C PRO A 36 -7.59 0.97 -1.06
N GLY A 37 -6.52 0.23 -0.74
CA GLY A 37 -5.64 -0.39 -1.74
C GLY A 37 -4.46 0.46 -2.19
N ALA A 38 -4.32 1.69 -1.68
CA ALA A 38 -3.21 2.58 -2.03
C ALA A 38 -1.98 2.44 -1.12
N THR A 39 -2.03 1.58 -0.10
CA THR A 39 -0.88 1.28 0.76
C THR A 39 -0.40 -0.16 0.59
N ALA A 40 0.88 -0.40 0.87
CA ALA A 40 1.44 -1.76 0.91
C ALA A 40 0.76 -2.64 1.97
N GLY A 41 0.25 -2.04 3.05
CA GLY A 41 -0.53 -2.75 4.07
C GLY A 41 -1.88 -3.22 3.53
N ASP A 42 -2.55 -2.39 2.72
CA ASP A 42 -3.79 -2.80 2.05
C ASP A 42 -3.54 -3.93 1.05
N LEU A 43 -2.44 -3.84 0.29
CA LEU A 43 -2.01 -4.93 -0.60
C LEU A 43 -1.79 -6.21 0.20
N LEU A 44 -1.03 -6.14 1.29
CA LEU A 44 -0.76 -7.30 2.16
C LEU A 44 -2.07 -7.91 2.68
N ALA A 45 -3.00 -7.09 3.18
CA ALA A 45 -4.29 -7.57 3.64
C ALA A 45 -5.12 -8.22 2.52
N SER A 46 -4.97 -7.76 1.27
CA SER A 46 -5.65 -8.36 0.13
C SER A 46 -5.08 -9.74 -0.26
N LEU A 47 -3.81 -10.01 0.03
CA LEU A 47 -3.16 -11.27 -0.33
C LEU A 47 -3.81 -12.48 0.34
N ASP A 48 -4.40 -12.32 1.54
CA ASP A 48 -5.11 -13.40 2.24
C ASP A 48 -6.33 -13.93 1.44
N ALA A 49 -6.87 -13.11 0.52
CA ALA A 49 -8.01 -13.45 -0.31
C ALA A 49 -7.66 -13.71 -1.78
N VAL A 50 -6.37 -13.65 -2.15
CA VAL A 50 -5.93 -13.85 -3.53
C VAL A 50 -5.74 -15.34 -3.82
N GLU A 51 -6.41 -15.83 -4.85
CA GLU A 51 -6.13 -17.13 -5.44
C GLU A 51 -5.06 -16.99 -6.53
N VAL A 52 -4.12 -17.94 -6.55
CA VAL A 52 -3.02 -17.98 -7.51
C VAL A 52 -3.33 -19.05 -8.56
N SER A 53 -3.14 -18.74 -9.84
CA SER A 53 -3.38 -19.71 -10.92
C SER A 53 -2.37 -20.86 -10.88
N GLU A 54 -2.76 -22.04 -11.36
CA GLU A 54 -1.86 -23.21 -11.45
C GLU A 54 -0.61 -22.88 -12.27
N GLU A 55 -0.75 -22.17 -13.40
CA GLU A 55 0.36 -21.69 -14.22
C GLU A 55 1.37 -20.86 -13.41
N THR A 56 0.90 -20.01 -12.50
CA THR A 56 1.77 -19.19 -11.65
C THR A 56 2.52 -20.06 -10.63
N LEU A 57 1.87 -21.11 -10.10
CA LEU A 57 2.51 -22.06 -9.19
C LEU A 57 3.60 -22.86 -9.92
N GLU A 58 3.33 -23.34 -11.13
CA GLU A 58 4.30 -24.04 -11.97
C GLU A 58 5.53 -23.17 -12.28
N ALA A 59 5.32 -21.89 -12.59
CA ALA A 59 6.40 -20.93 -12.82
C ALA A 59 7.24 -20.67 -11.55
N ALA A 60 6.60 -20.63 -10.39
CA ALA A 60 7.29 -20.49 -9.11
C ALA A 60 8.15 -21.75 -8.81
N ASP A 61 7.62 -22.94 -9.05
CA ASP A 61 8.33 -24.20 -8.88
C ASP A 61 9.55 -24.30 -9.81
N ALA A 62 9.40 -23.90 -11.07
CA ALA A 62 10.52 -23.84 -12.02
C ALA A 62 11.62 -22.89 -11.53
N THR A 63 11.23 -21.71 -11.01
CA THR A 63 12.17 -20.73 -10.43
C THR A 63 12.89 -21.29 -9.21
N ILE A 64 12.18 -22.00 -8.32
CA ILE A 64 12.78 -22.63 -7.14
C ILE A 64 13.73 -23.77 -7.53
N ALA A 65 13.37 -24.58 -8.52
CA ALA A 65 14.23 -25.64 -9.03
C ALA A 65 15.54 -25.08 -9.60
N ASP A 66 15.47 -23.98 -10.34
CA ASP A 66 16.63 -23.34 -10.96
C ASP A 66 17.62 -22.74 -9.93
N ARG A 67 17.16 -22.37 -8.73
CA ARG A 67 18.06 -21.92 -7.64
C ARG A 67 19.15 -22.93 -7.30
N ARG A 68 18.92 -24.23 -7.54
CA ARG A 68 19.94 -25.27 -7.35
C ARG A 68 21.14 -25.08 -8.27
N ASN A 69 20.94 -24.48 -9.44
CA ASN A 69 21.97 -24.18 -10.44
C ASN A 69 22.74 -22.89 -10.12
N HIS A 70 22.18 -22.05 -9.22
CA HIS A 70 22.74 -20.77 -8.81
C HIS A 70 23.04 -20.75 -7.31
N PRO A 71 23.98 -21.58 -6.82
CA PRO A 71 24.34 -21.59 -5.41
C PRO A 71 24.84 -20.20 -4.98
N VAL A 72 24.34 -19.73 -3.84
CA VAL A 72 24.79 -18.49 -3.22
C VAL A 72 26.31 -18.62 -2.98
N ARG A 73 27.09 -17.76 -3.65
CA ARG A 73 28.53 -17.71 -3.43
C ARG A 73 28.78 -16.87 -2.19
N GLU A 74 29.26 -17.50 -1.13
CA GLU A 74 29.77 -16.80 0.04
C GLU A 74 31.02 -15.98 -0.37
N PRO A 75 31.03 -14.65 -0.19
CA PRO A 75 32.20 -13.84 -0.47
C PRO A 75 33.33 -14.23 0.49
N ARG A 76 34.43 -14.77 -0.04
CA ARG A 76 35.67 -14.95 0.73
C ARG A 76 36.50 -13.69 0.57
N TRP A 77 36.61 -12.92 1.65
CA TRP A 77 37.54 -11.81 1.79
C TRP A 77 38.61 -12.19 2.82
#